data_AF-A0A5J5QLE2-F1
#
_entry.id   AF-A0A5J5QLE2-F1
#
_cell.length_a   1.000
_cell.length_b   1.000
_cell.length_c   1.000
_cell.angle_alpha   90.00
_cell.angle_beta   90.00
_cell.angle_gamma   90.00
#
_symmetry.space_group_name_H-M   'P 1'
#
loop_
_entity.id
_entity.type
_entity.pdbx_description
1 polymer ?
#
loop_
_entity_poly.entity_id
_entity_poly.type
_entity_poly.pdbx_seq_one_letter_code
_entity_poly.pdbx_strand_id
1 'polypeptide(L)'
;RYENPREAIGCIVCVNCHLANKPVDIEDPQAIFPVIVFEAVVRISYDLKQVLVNGKKRALNEGVVLILLKGFELTSSDHISPNMKENRLLQPSK
;
A
#
# COMPACT_ATOMS: atom_id res chain seq x y z
N ARG A 1 12.50 -7.12 15.20
CA ARG A 1 12.30 -7.04 13.74
C ARG A 1 11.72 -8.37 13.31
N TYR A 2 10.67 -8.35 12.50
CA TYR A 2 10.12 -9.57 11.92
C TYR A 2 10.93 -9.92 10.67
N GLU A 3 11.34 -11.17 10.51
CA GLU A 3 12.06 -11.64 9.32
C GLU A 3 11.11 -11.74 8.13
N ASN A 4 9.89 -12.23 8.35
CA ASN A 4 8.82 -12.27 7.36
C ASN A 4 7.65 -11.38 7.84
N PRO A 5 7.17 -10.44 7.01
CA PRO A 5 6.03 -9.60 7.37
C PRO A 5 4.68 -10.35 7.40
N ARG A 6 4.61 -11.59 6.86
CA ARG A 6 3.41 -12.45 6.87
C ARG A 6 3.64 -13.70 7.70
N GLU A 7 2.79 -13.91 8.69
CA GLU A 7 2.79 -15.10 9.54
C GLU A 7 2.17 -16.31 8.80
N ALA A 8 2.39 -17.53 9.32
CA ALA A 8 1.90 -18.77 8.71
C ALA A 8 0.37 -18.81 8.55
N ILE A 9 -0.36 -18.19 9.49
CA ILE A 9 -1.81 -18.04 9.47
C ILE A 9 -2.30 -16.99 8.45
N GLY A 10 -1.38 -16.25 7.82
CA GLY A 10 -1.66 -15.22 6.83
C GLY A 10 -1.83 -13.81 7.39
N CYS A 11 -1.74 -13.64 8.71
CA CYS A 11 -1.76 -12.33 9.34
C CYS A 11 -0.49 -11.53 9.02
N ILE A 12 -0.65 -10.23 8.81
CA ILE A 12 0.47 -9.30 8.63
C ILE A 12 0.88 -8.74 9.97
N VAL A 13 2.18 -8.77 10.27
CA VAL A 13 2.76 -8.42 11.58
C VAL A 13 2.47 -6.99 12.05
N CYS A 14 1.97 -6.11 11.16
CA CYS A 14 1.46 -4.79 11.50
C CYS A 14 0.37 -4.85 12.59
N VAL A 15 -0.43 -5.92 12.65
CA VAL A 15 -1.49 -6.10 13.65
C VAL A 15 -0.95 -6.21 15.08
N ASN A 16 0.33 -6.60 15.26
CA ASN A 16 0.93 -6.74 16.59
C ASN A 16 1.14 -5.37 17.29
N CYS A 17 1.03 -4.26 16.55
CA CYS A 17 1.07 -2.89 17.09
C CYS A 17 -0.18 -2.07 16.70
N HIS A 18 -0.67 -2.22 15.47
CA HIS A 18 -1.87 -1.54 14.96
C HIS A 18 -3.11 -2.41 15.23
N LEU A 19 -3.61 -2.34 16.46
CA LEU A 19 -4.66 -3.23 16.98
C LEU A 19 -6.05 -2.98 16.39
N ALA A 20 -6.30 -1.79 15.85
CA ALA A 20 -7.58 -1.43 15.27
C ALA A 20 -7.71 -2.03 13.86
N ASN A 21 -8.69 -2.89 13.64
CA ASN A 21 -8.97 -3.45 12.33
C ASN A 21 -9.75 -2.47 11.46
N LYS A 22 -9.26 -2.21 10.25
CA LYS A 22 -9.90 -1.36 9.24
C LYS A 22 -9.75 -2.01 7.87
N PRO A 23 -10.81 -2.01 7.05
CA PRO A 23 -10.73 -2.59 5.71
C PRO A 23 -9.79 -1.78 4.83
N VAL A 24 -9.08 -2.47 3.95
CA VAL A 24 -8.23 -1.91 2.90
C VAL A 24 -8.60 -2.64 1.62
N ASP A 25 -8.80 -1.88 0.54
CA ASP A 25 -9.14 -2.44 -0.76
C ASP A 25 -7.91 -2.42 -1.67
N ILE A 26 -7.77 -3.46 -2.50
CA ILE A 26 -6.77 -3.55 -3.54
C ILE A 26 -7.45 -3.86 -4.86
N GLU A 27 -7.12 -3.08 -5.89
CA GLU A 27 -7.59 -3.26 -7.25
C GLU A 27 -6.37 -3.54 -8.13
N ASP A 28 -6.32 -4.74 -8.72
CA ASP A 28 -5.30 -5.17 -9.66
C ASP A 28 -5.94 -5.80 -10.91
N PRO A 29 -5.22 -5.88 -12.04
CA PRO A 29 -5.74 -6.50 -13.25
C PRO A 29 -5.98 -7.99 -13.04
N GLN A 30 -7.11 -8.49 -13.54
CA GLN A 30 -7.46 -9.91 -13.47
C GLN A 30 -6.39 -10.83 -14.09
N ALA A 31 -5.72 -10.37 -15.15
CA ALA A 31 -4.66 -11.09 -15.82
C ALA A 31 -3.63 -10.12 -16.38
N ILE A 32 -2.37 -10.55 -16.42
CA ILE A 32 -1.27 -9.82 -17.03
C ILE A 32 -0.50 -10.73 -18.00
N PHE A 33 0.09 -10.12 -19.02
CA PHE A 33 1.05 -10.80 -19.88
C PHE A 33 2.44 -10.81 -19.23
N PRO A 34 3.32 -11.77 -19.56
CA PRO A 34 4.70 -11.73 -19.11
C PRO A 34 5.40 -10.43 -19.53
N VAL A 35 6.25 -9.89 -18.65
CA VAL A 35 7.12 -8.72 -18.92
C VAL A 35 6.36 -7.40 -19.15
N ILE A 36 5.08 -7.31 -18.77
CA ILE A 36 4.34 -6.03 -18.77
C ILE A 36 4.39 -5.35 -17.41
N VAL A 37 4.39 -4.01 -17.43
CA VAL A 37 4.18 -3.19 -16.24
C VAL A 37 2.68 -2.99 -16.05
N PHE A 38 2.20 -3.16 -14.81
CA PHE A 38 0.81 -2.91 -14.44
C PHE A 38 0.71 -2.07 -13.16
N GLU A 39 -0.48 -1.55 -12.89
CA GLU A 39 -0.79 -0.77 -11.70
C GLU A 39 -1.62 -1.62 -10.72
N ALA A 40 -1.23 -1.62 -9.45
CA ALA A 40 -2.05 -2.11 -8.35
C ALA A 40 -2.44 -0.91 -7.50
N VAL A 41 -3.73 -0.62 -7.44
CA VAL A 41 -4.27 0.53 -6.71
C VAL A 41 -4.67 0.06 -5.32
N VAL A 42 -4.04 0.62 -4.29
CA VAL A 42 -4.40 0.36 -2.89
C VAL A 42 -5.20 1.53 -2.36
N ARG A 43 -6.41 1.25 -1.88
CA ARG A 43 -7.34 2.26 -1.37
C ARG A 43 -7.47 2.11 0.13
N ILE A 44 -7.09 3.17 0.83
CA ILE A 44 -7.23 3.33 2.27
C ILE A 44 -8.09 4.58 2.47
N SER A 45 -9.07 4.52 3.36
CA SER A 45 -9.99 5.64 3.59
C SER A 45 -10.20 5.87 5.08
N TYR A 46 -9.81 7.05 5.55
CA TYR A 46 -10.02 7.51 6.92
C TYR A 46 -10.54 8.95 6.94
N ASP A 47 -11.58 9.21 7.76
CA ASP A 47 -12.08 10.57 8.02
C ASP A 47 -11.90 10.97 9.49
N LEU A 48 -10.70 10.70 10.03
CA LEU A 48 -10.38 10.92 11.44
C LEU A 48 -9.09 11.75 11.58
N LYS A 49 -8.87 12.29 12.78
CA LYS A 49 -7.61 12.96 13.16
C LYS A 49 -6.90 12.15 14.22
N GLN A 50 -5.61 11.91 14.06
CA GLN A 50 -4.76 11.25 15.05
C GLN A 50 -4.19 12.25 16.07
N VAL A 51 -3.95 11.77 17.28
CA VAL A 51 -3.22 12.51 18.32
C VAL A 51 -1.72 12.22 18.13
N LEU A 52 -0.93 13.26 17.95
CA LEU A 52 0.52 13.16 17.85
C LEU A 52 1.16 12.94 19.22
N VAL A 53 2.45 12.57 19.24
CA VAL A 53 3.24 12.39 20.47
C VAL A 53 3.23 13.62 21.38
N ASN A 54 3.07 14.83 20.83
CA ASN A 54 2.98 16.09 21.57
C ASN A 54 1.54 16.45 22.03
N GLY A 55 0.57 15.56 21.85
CA GLY A 55 -0.84 15.76 22.22
C GLY A 55 -1.67 16.57 21.22
N LYS A 56 -1.10 17.12 20.14
CA LYS A 56 -1.85 17.86 19.12
C LYS A 56 -2.55 16.92 18.13
N LYS A 57 -3.71 17.33 17.61
CA LYS A 57 -4.44 16.58 16.57
C LYS A 57 -3.92 16.93 15.17
N ARG A 58 -3.71 15.92 14.31
CA ARG A 58 -3.32 16.06 12.90
C ARG A 58 -4.04 15.02 12.03
N ALA A 59 -4.04 15.21 10.71
CA ALA A 59 -4.38 14.17 9.74
C ALA A 59 -3.55 12.89 9.97
N LEU A 60 -4.12 11.74 9.59
CA LEU A 60 -3.45 10.45 9.67
C LEU A 60 -2.33 10.37 8.62
N ASN A 61 -1.29 9.60 8.94
CA ASN A 61 -0.33 9.15 7.94
C ASN A 61 -0.67 7.69 7.62
N GLU A 62 -0.48 7.31 6.36
CA GLU A 62 -0.79 5.98 5.87
C GLU A 62 0.49 5.26 5.43
N GLY A 63 0.47 3.94 5.51
CA GLY A 63 1.58 3.09 5.10
C GLY A 63 1.07 1.68 4.81
N VAL A 64 1.69 1.02 3.84
CA VAL A 64 1.27 -0.29 3.33
C VAL A 64 2.47 -1.21 3.20
N VAL A 65 2.25 -2.50 3.46
CA VAL A 65 3.17 -3.57 3.12
C VAL A 65 2.54 -4.39 2.00
N LEU A 66 3.12 -4.32 0.79
CA LEU A 66 2.69 -5.12 -0.36
C LEU A 66 3.61 -6.33 -0.50
N ILE A 67 3.04 -7.53 -0.49
CA ILE A 67 3.78 -8.78 -0.67
C ILE A 67 3.47 -9.30 -2.07
N LEU A 68 4.48 -9.24 -2.93
CA LEU A 68 4.38 -9.68 -4.31
C LEU A 68 4.74 -11.17 -4.46
N LEU A 69 4.18 -11.80 -5.49
CA LEU A 69 4.57 -13.15 -5.88
C LEU A 69 6.02 -13.16 -6.38
N LYS A 70 6.68 -14.32 -6.27
CA LYS A 70 8.05 -14.47 -6.74
C LYS A 70 8.17 -14.12 -8.22
N GLY A 71 9.14 -13.28 -8.56
CA GLY A 71 9.39 -12.79 -9.93
C GLY A 71 8.67 -11.48 -10.29
N PHE A 72 7.83 -10.95 -9.39
CA PHE A 72 7.28 -9.61 -9.50
C PHE A 72 8.12 -8.64 -8.69
N GLU A 73 8.44 -7.50 -9.30
CA GLU A 73 9.26 -6.46 -8.69
C GLU A 73 8.68 -5.08 -8.98
N LEU A 74 9.06 -4.10 -8.17
CA LEU A 74 8.76 -2.71 -8.47
C LEU A 74 9.51 -2.29 -9.72
N THR A 75 8.77 -1.80 -10.71
CA THR A 75 9.36 -1.32 -11.96
C THR A 75 10.21 -0.07 -11.76
N SER A 76 11.26 0.09 -12.57
CA SER A 76 12.01 1.36 -12.64
C SER A 76 11.11 2.48 -13.15
N SER A 77 11.34 3.71 -12.66
CA SER A 77 10.68 4.92 -13.14
C SER A 77 10.77 5.14 -14.65
N ASP A 78 11.78 4.56 -15.31
CA ASP A 78 11.99 4.67 -16.76
C ASP A 78 11.00 3.84 -17.58
N HIS A 79 10.47 2.75 -17.00
CA HIS A 79 9.54 1.84 -17.66
C HIS A 79 8.06 2.17 -17.39
N ILE A 80 7.79 3.23 -16.63
CA ILE A 80 6.43 3.68 -16.33
C ILE A 80 5.95 4.61 -17.45
N SER A 81 4.81 4.28 -18.04
CA SER A 81 4.19 5.12 -19.08
C SER A 81 3.81 6.50 -18.53
N PRO A 82 3.75 7.56 -19.37
CA PRO A 82 3.38 8.90 -18.93
C PRO A 82 2.03 8.96 -18.21
N ASN A 83 1.04 8.19 -18.69
CA ASN A 83 -0.29 8.11 -18.09
C ASN A 83 -0.25 7.50 -16.67
N MET A 84 0.52 6.43 -16.46
CA MET A 84 0.69 5.83 -15.14
C MET A 84 1.45 6.75 -14.17
N LYS A 85 2.40 7.56 -14.67
CA LYS A 85 3.07 8.60 -13.86
C LYS A 85 2.08 9.68 -13.43
N GLU A 86 1.20 10.09 -14.33
CA GLU A 86 0.16 11.06 -14.05
C GLU A 86 -0.83 10.52 -13.00
N ASN A 87 -1.28 9.27 -13.13
CA ASN A 87 -2.14 8.62 -12.12
C ASN A 87 -1.45 8.56 -10.75
N ARG A 88 -0.16 8.21 -10.69
CA ARG A 88 0.62 8.24 -9.43
C ARG A 88 0.63 9.63 -8.78
N LEU A 89 0.62 10.70 -9.58
CA LEU A 89 0.62 12.09 -9.11
C LEU A 89 -0.78 12.62 -8.79
N LEU A 90 -1.80 12.12 -9.50
CA LEU A 90 -3.21 12.51 -9.36
C LEU A 90 -3.93 11.80 -8.22
N GLN A 91 -3.42 10.66 -7.74
CA GLN A 91 -3.82 10.08 -6.46
C GLN A 91 -3.25 10.98 -5.36
N PRO A 92 -4.05 11.91 -4.80
CA PRO A 92 -3.52 12.79 -3.78
C PRO A 92 -3.19 11.91 -2.57
N SER A 93 -2.00 12.11 -2.00
CA SER A 93 -1.77 11.82 -0.59
C SER A 93 -2.75 12.68 0.22
N LYS A 94 -4.01 12.24 0.34
CA LYS A 94 -5.08 12.97 1.02
C LYS A 94 -5.36 12.31 2.35
#